data_AF-A0A926M534-F1
#
_entry.id   AF-A0A926M534-F1
#
_cell.length_a   1.000
_cell.length_b   1.000
_cell.length_c   1.000
_cell.angle_alpha   90.00
_cell.angle_beta   90.00
_cell.angle_gamma   90.00
#
_symmetry.space_group_name_H-M   'P 1'
#
loop_
_entity.id
_entity.type
_entity.pdbx_description
1 polymer ?
#
loop_
_entity_poly.entity_id
_entity_poly.type
_entity_poly.pdbx_seq_one_letter_code
_entity_poly.pdbx_strand_id
1 'polypeptide(L)'
;MEFCNAVRAKVKEGCEEEYLEINKGFENLPGQKMSRLFKTGDRTYCYIGIWESEEAIAAQRDAMIANLDKMRHVLEELSPELGVTDPVSGTVVLDYDG
;
A
#
# COMPACT_ATOMS: atom_id res chain seq x y z
N MET A 1 19.90 -2.12 3.25
CA MET A 1 19.57 -2.36 1.84
C MET A 1 18.11 -2.00 1.70
N GLU A 2 17.75 -1.31 0.63
CA GLU A 2 16.37 -0.86 0.48
C GLU A 2 15.39 -2.02 0.45
N PHE A 3 14.19 -1.76 0.93
CA PHE A 3 13.11 -2.72 0.99
C PHE A 3 11.88 -2.12 0.33
N CYS A 4 11.09 -2.95 -0.32
CA CYS A 4 9.89 -2.55 -1.04
C CYS A 4 8.68 -3.30 -0.49
N ASN A 5 7.54 -2.62 -0.43
CA ASN A 5 6.25 -3.28 -0.34
C ASN A 5 5.38 -2.90 -1.54
N ALA A 6 4.55 -3.84 -1.97
CA ALA A 6 3.49 -3.62 -2.94
C ALA A 6 2.18 -4.17 -2.37
N VAL A 7 1.11 -3.39 -2.43
CA VAL A 7 -0.21 -3.77 -1.90
C VAL A 7 -1.23 -3.57 -2.99
N ARG A 8 -1.85 -4.67 -3.44
CA ARG A 8 -2.95 -4.62 -4.40
C ARG A 8 -4.28 -4.56 -3.67
N ALA A 9 -5.20 -3.76 -4.19
CA ALA A 9 -6.55 -3.66 -3.67
C ALA A 9 -7.55 -3.48 -4.82
N LYS A 10 -8.78 -3.89 -4.57
CA LYS A 10 -9.92 -3.59 -5.45
C LYS A 10 -10.93 -2.77 -4.65
N VAL A 11 -11.32 -1.62 -5.19
CA VAL A 11 -12.26 -0.69 -4.56
C VAL A 11 -13.67 -1.08 -4.95
N LYS A 12 -14.63 -0.99 -4.03
CA LYS A 12 -16.05 -1.21 -4.30
C LYS A 12 -16.55 -0.24 -5.38
N GLU A 13 -17.51 -0.68 -6.17
CA GLU A 13 -18.13 0.16 -7.20
C GLU A 13 -18.76 1.42 -6.59
N GLY A 14 -18.36 2.60 -7.08
CA GLY A 14 -18.84 3.90 -6.60
C GLY A 14 -18.04 4.48 -5.43
N CYS A 15 -17.00 3.81 -4.94
CA CYS A 15 -16.17 4.28 -3.83
C CYS A 15 -14.78 4.80 -4.24
N GLU A 16 -14.49 4.90 -5.54
CA GLU A 16 -13.16 5.27 -6.05
C GLU A 16 -12.72 6.67 -5.63
N GLU A 17 -13.64 7.64 -5.62
CA GLU A 17 -13.34 9.01 -5.20
C GLU A 17 -13.01 9.05 -3.70
N GLU A 18 -13.83 8.42 -2.86
CA GLU A 18 -13.57 8.33 -1.42
C GLU A 18 -12.25 7.62 -1.13
N TYR A 19 -11.94 6.52 -1.84
CA TYR A 19 -10.67 5.83 -1.72
C TYR A 19 -9.47 6.74 -2.02
N LEU A 20 -9.55 7.55 -3.08
CA LEU A 20 -8.50 8.50 -3.42
C LEU A 20 -8.39 9.63 -2.40
N GLU A 21 -9.50 10.16 -1.89
CA GLU A 21 -9.48 11.19 -0.84
C GLU A 21 -8.85 10.68 0.46
N ILE A 22 -9.17 9.45 0.89
CA ILE A 22 -8.53 8.85 2.07
C ILE A 22 -7.01 8.73 1.85
N ASN A 23 -6.57 8.28 0.68
CA ASN A 23 -5.14 8.11 0.37
C ASN A 23 -4.39 9.45 0.25
N LYS A 24 -5.04 10.54 -0.19
CA LYS A 24 -4.44 11.89 -0.20
C LYS A 24 -4.06 12.38 1.20
N GLY A 25 -4.75 11.89 2.23
CA GLY A 25 -4.45 12.19 3.63
C GLY A 25 -3.30 11.39 4.23
N PHE A 26 -2.68 10.47 3.48
CA PHE A 26 -1.56 9.66 3.99
C PHE A 26 -0.22 10.32 3.69
N GLU A 27 0.57 10.46 4.75
CA GLU A 27 1.96 10.90 4.68
C GLU A 27 2.90 9.69 4.69
N ASN A 28 4.12 9.87 4.18
CA ASN A 28 5.15 8.85 4.29
C ASN A 28 5.49 8.60 5.77
N LEU A 29 5.62 7.33 6.13
CA LEU A 29 5.98 6.92 7.48
C LEU A 29 7.49 7.04 7.71
N PRO A 30 7.97 7.10 8.96
CA PRO A 30 9.40 7.11 9.26
C PRO A 30 10.14 5.95 8.56
N GLY A 31 11.23 6.28 7.86
CA GLY A 31 12.04 5.33 7.09
C GLY A 31 11.49 4.98 5.70
N GLN A 32 10.35 5.57 5.30
CA GLN A 32 9.83 5.46 3.94
C GLN A 32 10.39 6.57 3.04
N LYS A 33 11.11 6.17 1.99
CA LYS A 33 11.74 7.08 1.02
C LYS A 33 10.76 7.56 -0.05
N MET A 34 9.85 6.70 -0.44
CA MET A 34 8.90 6.96 -1.53
C MET A 34 7.61 6.17 -1.30
N SER A 35 6.50 6.75 -1.74
CA SER A 35 5.24 6.06 -1.94
C SER A 35 4.63 6.41 -3.31
N ARG A 36 3.95 5.45 -3.94
CA ARG A 36 3.15 5.70 -5.14
C ARG A 36 1.87 4.88 -5.05
N LEU A 37 0.76 5.48 -5.46
CA LEU A 37 -0.50 4.80 -5.70
C LEU A 37 -0.83 4.95 -7.18
N PHE A 38 -1.15 3.85 -7.84
CA PHE A 38 -1.50 3.87 -9.26
C PHE A 38 -2.63 2.89 -9.56
N LYS A 39 -3.48 3.26 -10.52
CA LYS A 39 -4.58 2.42 -11.01
C LYS A 39 -4.00 1.36 -11.95
N THR A 40 -4.41 0.11 -11.77
CA THR A 40 -3.92 -1.05 -12.55
C THR A 40 -4.97 -1.64 -13.48
N GLY A 41 -6.22 -1.20 -13.37
CA GLY A 41 -7.36 -1.71 -14.10
C GLY A 41 -8.64 -1.06 -13.62
N ASP A 42 -9.79 -1.64 -13.96
CA ASP A 42 -11.06 -1.11 -13.46
C ASP A 42 -11.18 -1.35 -11.94
N ARG A 43 -11.28 -0.26 -11.19
CA ARG A 43 -11.33 -0.22 -9.71
C ARG A 43 -10.19 -0.93 -8.97
N THR A 44 -9.15 -1.36 -9.67
CA THR A 44 -7.97 -1.99 -9.05
C THR A 44 -6.82 -1.00 -8.96
N TYR A 45 -6.14 -1.03 -7.82
CA TYR A 45 -5.04 -0.13 -7.51
C TYR A 45 -3.87 -0.91 -6.91
N CYS A 46 -2.67 -0.38 -7.08
CA CYS A 46 -1.47 -0.85 -6.40
C CYS A 46 -0.81 0.33 -5.69
N TYR A 47 -0.54 0.13 -4.40
CA TYR A 47 0.34 1.00 -3.62
C TYR A 47 1.73 0.38 -3.57
N ILE A 48 2.77 1.16 -3.81
CA ILE A 48 4.15 0.76 -3.55
C ILE A 48 4.82 1.72 -2.57
N GLY A 49 5.68 1.18 -1.72
CA GLY A 49 6.54 1.93 -0.82
C GLY A 49 7.99 1.45 -0.90
N ILE A 50 8.94 2.38 -0.99
CA ILE A 50 10.38 2.09 -0.85
C ILE A 50 10.84 2.58 0.52
N TRP A 51 11.59 1.74 1.21
CA TRP A 51 12.01 1.89 2.59
C TRP A 51 13.52 1.78 2.72
N GLU A 52 14.08 2.47 3.72
CA GLU A 52 15.51 2.44 4.02
C GLU A 52 16.03 1.03 4.35
N SER A 53 15.20 0.21 5.01
CA SER A 53 15.51 -1.18 5.35
C SER A 53 14.26 -2.02 5.64
N GLU A 54 14.43 -3.33 5.81
CA GLU A 54 13.37 -4.23 6.27
C GLU A 54 12.90 -3.88 7.69
N GLU A 55 13.82 -3.47 8.56
CA GLU A 55 13.51 -3.05 9.94
C GLU A 55 12.68 -1.77 9.95
N ALA A 56 12.93 -0.85 9.03
CA ALA A 56 12.18 0.40 8.91
C ALA A 56 10.70 0.15 8.62
N ILE A 57 10.37 -0.72 7.65
CA ILE A 57 8.98 -1.10 7.39
C ILE A 57 8.40 -1.94 8.54
N ALA A 58 9.18 -2.84 9.14
CA ALA A 58 8.71 -3.68 10.24
C ALA A 58 8.29 -2.84 11.46
N ALA A 59 9.01 -1.75 11.75
CA ALA A 59 8.69 -0.80 12.81
C ALA A 59 7.39 -0.01 12.55
N GLN A 60 6.90 0.04 11.30
CA GLN A 60 5.73 0.80 10.90
C GLN A 60 4.49 -0.06 10.63
N ARG A 61 4.51 -1.36 10.96
CA ARG A 61 3.38 -2.28 10.73
C ARG A 61 2.07 -1.79 11.33
N ASP A 62 2.08 -1.36 12.59
CA ASP A 62 0.87 -0.89 13.27
C ASP A 62 0.30 0.38 12.62
N ALA A 63 1.18 1.30 12.18
CA ALA A 63 0.77 2.50 11.46
C ALA A 63 0.18 2.17 10.08
N MET A 64 0.75 1.20 9.36
CA MET A 64 0.19 0.73 8.08
C MET A 64 -1.19 0.07 8.27
N ILE A 65 -1.37 -0.74 9.33
CA ILE A 65 -2.67 -1.35 9.66
C ILE A 65 -3.68 -0.25 10.00
N ALA A 66 -3.30 0.73 10.82
CA ALA A 66 -4.19 1.84 11.17
C ALA A 66 -4.60 2.68 9.95
N ASN A 67 -3.73 2.86 8.96
CA ASN A 67 -4.08 3.51 7.70
C ASN A 67 -5.02 2.63 6.86
N LEU A 68 -4.78 1.31 6.80
CA LEU A 68 -5.67 0.38 6.11
C LEU A 68 -7.07 0.37 6.73
N ASP A 69 -7.18 0.36 8.06
CA ASP A 69 -8.46 0.35 8.79
C ASP A 69 -9.36 1.54 8.43
N LYS A 70 -8.78 2.69 8.04
CA LYS A 70 -9.53 3.87 7.57
C LYS A 70 -10.20 3.70 6.22
N MET A 71 -9.82 2.69 5.42
CA MET A 71 -10.35 2.47 4.07
C MET A 71 -10.91 1.07 3.84
N ARG A 72 -10.81 0.13 4.80
CA ARG A 72 -11.33 -1.24 4.61
C ARG A 72 -12.79 -1.27 4.15
N HIS A 73 -13.61 -0.32 4.60
CA HIS A 73 -15.03 -0.25 4.24
C HIS A 73 -15.28 0.05 2.76
N VAL A 74 -14.34 0.69 2.05
CA VAL A 74 -14.42 0.97 0.61
C VAL A 74 -13.78 -0.11 -0.27
N LEU A 75 -13.18 -1.14 0.31
CA LEU A 75 -12.47 -2.19 -0.44
C LEU A 75 -13.32 -3.47 -0.60
N GLU A 76 -13.20 -4.12 -1.75
CA GLU A 76 -13.75 -5.46 -1.98
C GLU A 76 -12.89 -6.52 -1.28
N GLU A 77 -13.54 -7.57 -0.80
CA GLU A 77 -12.84 -8.80 -0.41
C GLU A 77 -12.30 -9.50 -1.66
N LEU A 78 -10.98 -9.73 -1.70
CA LEU A 78 -10.28 -10.40 -2.78
C LEU A 78 -10.41 -11.92 -2.69
N SER A 79 -10.25 -12.47 -1.47
CA SER A 79 -10.48 -13.86 -1.13
C SER A 79 -10.55 -14.03 0.40
N PRO A 80 -11.02 -15.18 0.92
CA PRO A 80 -11.00 -15.46 2.36
C PRO A 80 -9.60 -15.42 2.98
N GLU A 81 -8.56 -15.78 2.22
CA GLU A 81 -7.17 -15.81 2.69
C GLU A 81 -6.51 -14.43 2.68
N LEU A 82 -6.81 -13.60 1.68
CA LEU A 82 -6.22 -12.27 1.51
C LEU A 82 -7.03 -11.19 2.25
N GLY A 83 -8.32 -11.41 2.47
CA GLY A 83 -9.23 -10.36 2.91
C GLY A 83 -9.35 -9.28 1.83
N VAL A 84 -9.13 -8.01 2.17
CA VAL A 84 -9.37 -6.86 1.28
C VAL A 84 -8.14 -6.34 0.52
N THR A 85 -6.96 -6.91 0.80
CA THR A 85 -5.69 -6.48 0.20
C THR A 85 -4.79 -7.67 -0.05
N ASP A 86 -3.93 -7.56 -1.05
CA ASP A 86 -2.87 -8.53 -1.33
C ASP A 86 -1.50 -7.86 -1.15
N PRO A 87 -0.93 -7.90 0.07
CA PRO A 87 0.36 -7.30 0.37
C PRO A 87 1.52 -8.27 0.12
N VAL A 88 2.56 -7.77 -0.54
CA VAL A 88 3.86 -8.43 -0.66
C VAL A 88 4.97 -7.45 -0.30
N SER A 89 6.11 -7.95 0.16
CA SER A 89 7.28 -7.13 0.43
C SER A 89 8.57 -7.92 0.22
N GLY A 90 9.67 -7.21 0.01
CA GLY A 90 10.96 -7.81 -0.25
C GLY A 90 12.09 -6.83 -0.41
N THR A 91 13.31 -7.35 -0.38
CA THR A 91 14.53 -6.60 -0.64
C THR A 91 14.55 -6.08 -2.07
N VAL A 92 14.94 -4.81 -2.26
CA VAL A 92 15.23 -4.26 -3.59
C VAL A 92 16.54 -4.85 -4.10
N VAL A 93 16.47 -5.61 -5.19
CA VAL A 93 17.62 -6.32 -5.77
C VAL A 93 18.30 -5.56 -6.91
N LEU A 94 17.59 -4.61 -7.51
CA LEU A 94 18.08 -3.79 -8.61
C LEU A 94 17.40 -2.42 -8.57
N ASP A 95 18.20 -1.37 -8.62
CA ASP A 95 17.78 0.01 -8.79
C ASP A 95 18.38 0.52 -10.10
N TYR A 96 17.56 1.16 -10.94
CA TYR A 96 17.95 1.69 -12.24
C TYR A 96 18.26 3.18 -12.21
N ASP A 97 17.93 3.86 -11.12
CA ASP A 97 18.14 5.30 -10.92
C ASP A 97 19.21 5.60 -9.85
N GLY A 98 19.99 4.57 -9.46
CA GLY A 98 21.11 4.63 -8.50
C GLY A 98 22.47 4.95 -9.13
#